data_AF-A0A2H3G0U7-F1
#
_entry.id   AF-A0A2H3G0U7-F1
#
_cell.length_a   1.000
_cell.length_b   1.000
_cell.length_c   1.000
_cell.angle_alpha   90.00
_cell.angle_beta   90.00
_cell.angle_gamma   90.00
#
_symmetry.space_group_name_H-M   'P 1'
#
loop_
_entity.id
_entity.type
_entity.pdbx_description
1 polymer ?
#
loop_
_entity_poly.entity_id
_entity_poly.type
_entity_poly.pdbx_seq_one_letter_code
_entity_poly.pdbx_strand_id
1 'polypeptide(L)'
;MSAPRLFRRPAILLIPYTATLSIPRQRLFSQYRYRLQQNSGRDIEERLQAARPLVSHNAARRFTQAGSSRNSRITVVATVVAAIGFYFYNSQTVPVTGRRRFNFLSDSMVARAHSKAAAQIIEQVRAQGGHFLSDWDPRTILVKRVMKRLIPVSGMTDLNWEIFVIADSRTANAFVLPGGKVFVHSGIINVCRSEDALAAVLGHEIAHNTASHASERLSAAWVGNLTAGSLFFLAGALPGLALFGLWNVVGGYYLQDLLFYLPMGRKQESEADYIGLMMMAEACYDPRAALGFWQRMDALQHASGQEAPEMLSTHPSNENRITKISEWLPQALEKRAESDCRGTAAFADRFREAIRRRSATVVQGHIEPGKKNCMFWVEDEDSVIRKGLI
;
A
#
# COMPACT_ATOMS: atom_id res chain seq x y z
N MET A 1 -3.66 14.97 44.31
CA MET A 1 -3.04 15.50 43.07
C MET A 1 -2.84 14.31 42.13
N SER A 2 -3.85 13.86 41.39
CA SER A 2 -4.37 14.35 40.10
C SER A 2 -4.09 13.26 39.05
N ALA A 3 -5.13 12.50 38.69
CA ALA A 3 -5.10 11.38 37.75
C ALA A 3 -4.77 11.82 36.30
N PRO A 4 -4.22 10.93 35.45
CA PRO A 4 -3.85 11.26 34.09
C PRO A 4 -5.06 11.35 33.16
N ARG A 5 -5.07 12.39 32.31
CA ARG A 5 -6.11 12.66 31.31
C ARG A 5 -5.96 11.72 30.11
N LEU A 6 -6.96 10.87 29.91
CA LEU A 6 -7.17 10.08 28.69
C LEU A 6 -7.46 11.02 27.50
N PHE A 7 -6.67 10.91 26.44
CA PHE A 7 -6.93 11.55 25.14
C PHE A 7 -8.16 10.91 24.50
N ARG A 8 -9.21 11.71 24.28
CA ARG A 8 -10.41 11.33 23.51
C ARG A 8 -10.13 11.46 22.01
N ARG A 9 -10.56 10.45 21.24
CA ARG A 9 -10.67 10.46 19.77
C ARG A 9 -11.63 11.57 19.30
N PRO A 10 -11.48 12.13 18.08
CA PRO A 10 -12.46 13.06 17.54
C PRO A 10 -13.76 12.32 17.24
N ALA A 11 -14.85 12.80 17.83
CA ALA A 11 -16.20 12.33 17.58
C ALA A 11 -16.69 12.88 16.24
N ILE A 12 -17.26 11.99 15.43
CA ILE A 12 -18.09 12.33 14.27
C ILE A 12 -19.26 13.18 14.78
N LEU A 13 -19.44 14.35 14.18
CA LEU A 13 -20.47 15.34 14.51
C LEU A 13 -21.86 14.78 14.14
N LEU A 14 -22.47 14.02 15.04
CA LEU A 14 -23.92 13.80 15.07
C LEU A 14 -24.55 14.95 15.83
N ILE A 15 -25.35 15.75 15.15
CA ILE A 15 -26.13 16.85 15.73
C ILE A 15 -27.15 16.27 16.72
N PRO A 16 -27.10 16.58 18.03
CA PRO A 16 -28.13 16.18 18.97
C PRO A 16 -29.21 17.25 19.03
N TYR A 17 -30.41 16.91 18.56
CA TYR A 17 -31.61 17.71 18.83
C TYR A 17 -32.14 17.35 20.22
N THR A 18 -31.87 18.20 21.22
CA THR A 18 -32.68 18.24 22.44
C THR A 18 -32.98 19.70 22.80
N ALA A 19 -34.11 20.19 22.30
CA ALA A 19 -34.86 21.25 22.97
C ALA A 19 -36.14 20.59 23.51
N THR A 20 -36.17 20.37 24.82
CA THR A 20 -37.35 19.91 25.55
C THR A 20 -38.36 21.05 25.62
N LEU A 21 -39.41 20.98 24.79
CA LEU A 21 -40.67 21.69 25.02
C LEU A 21 -41.60 20.76 25.78
N SER A 22 -41.80 21.07 27.06
CA SER A 22 -42.84 20.49 27.92
C SER A 22 -44.22 20.86 27.38
N ILE A 23 -44.95 19.88 26.86
CA ILE A 23 -46.36 19.99 26.47
C ILE A 23 -47.17 18.97 27.31
N PRO A 24 -48.30 19.39 27.92
CA PRO A 24 -48.98 18.61 28.94
C PRO A 24 -49.58 17.32 28.39
N ARG A 25 -49.33 16.24 29.13
CA ARG A 25 -49.88 14.91 28.94
C ARG A 25 -51.29 14.90 29.53
N GLN A 26 -52.35 14.98 28.72
CA GLN A 26 -53.64 14.32 29.00
C GLN A 26 -54.67 14.47 27.87
N ARG A 27 -55.30 13.32 27.53
CA ARG A 27 -56.61 13.16 26.86
C ARG A 27 -56.73 13.42 25.34
N LEU A 28 -56.01 12.69 24.49
CA LEU A 28 -56.42 12.57 23.06
C LEU A 28 -56.32 11.16 22.43
N PHE A 29 -55.83 10.14 23.17
CA PHE A 29 -55.56 8.82 22.57
C PHE A 29 -56.64 7.75 22.74
N SER A 30 -57.78 8.06 23.37
CA SER A 30 -58.87 7.08 23.54
C SER A 30 -59.79 7.01 22.31
N GLN A 31 -60.04 8.14 21.62
CA GLN A 31 -60.99 8.16 20.50
C GLN A 31 -60.37 7.80 19.13
N TYR A 32 -59.05 7.82 19.00
CA TYR A 32 -58.39 7.56 17.71
C TYR A 32 -58.22 6.06 17.41
N ARG A 33 -58.07 5.22 18.45
CA ARG A 33 -57.92 3.76 18.26
C ARG A 33 -59.19 3.05 17.82
N TYR A 34 -60.38 3.57 18.18
CA TYR A 34 -61.64 2.96 17.75
C TYR A 34 -62.02 3.33 16.31
N ARG A 35 -61.54 4.48 15.80
CA ARG A 35 -61.86 4.96 14.44
C ARG A 35 -60.97 4.37 13.34
N LEU A 36 -59.78 3.86 13.70
CA LEU A 36 -58.88 3.19 12.75
C LEU A 36 -59.22 1.73 12.46
N GLN A 37 -60.14 1.12 13.21
CA GLN A 37 -60.41 -0.32 13.10
C GLN A 37 -61.62 -0.68 12.22
N GLN A 38 -62.40 0.29 11.74
CA GLN A 38 -63.59 0.03 10.89
C GLN A 38 -63.50 0.50 9.44
N ASN A 39 -62.46 1.24 9.04
CA ASN A 39 -62.28 1.71 7.65
C ASN A 39 -61.01 1.19 6.94
N SER A 40 -60.20 0.39 7.61
CA SER A 40 -58.83 0.07 7.17
C SER A 40 -58.75 -0.81 5.90
N GLY A 41 -59.71 -1.70 5.66
CA GLY A 41 -59.64 -2.62 4.52
C GLY A 41 -59.97 -1.97 3.17
N ARG A 42 -61.16 -1.33 3.07
CA ARG A 42 -61.65 -0.77 1.81
C ARG A 42 -60.93 0.52 1.38
N ASP A 43 -60.54 1.36 2.34
CA ASP A 43 -59.84 2.63 2.06
C ASP A 43 -58.38 2.41 1.62
N ILE A 44 -57.73 1.33 2.08
CA ILE A 44 -56.38 0.97 1.59
C ILE A 44 -56.48 0.39 0.18
N GLU A 45 -57.44 -0.49 -0.10
CA GLU A 45 -57.67 -1.07 -1.42
C GLU A 45 -57.98 0.03 -2.46
N GLU A 46 -58.87 0.98 -2.15
CA GLU A 46 -59.19 2.12 -3.02
C GLU A 46 -57.98 3.04 -3.23
N ARG A 47 -57.17 3.29 -2.20
CA ARG A 47 -55.95 4.10 -2.32
C ARG A 47 -54.85 3.41 -3.11
N LEU A 48 -54.77 2.08 -3.07
CA LEU A 48 -53.87 1.29 -3.92
C LEU A 48 -54.34 1.24 -5.37
N GLN A 49 -55.65 1.15 -5.61
CA GLN A 49 -56.26 1.17 -6.94
C GLN A 49 -56.19 2.57 -7.60
N ALA A 50 -56.27 3.63 -6.79
CA ALA A 50 -56.12 5.02 -7.24
C ALA A 50 -54.67 5.54 -7.22
N ALA A 51 -53.72 4.75 -6.71
CA ALA A 51 -52.31 5.11 -6.67
C ALA A 51 -51.77 5.21 -8.11
N ARG A 52 -51.46 6.43 -8.54
CA ARG A 52 -50.77 6.64 -9.82
C ARG A 52 -49.38 6.02 -9.73
N PRO A 53 -48.94 5.24 -10.74
CA PRO A 53 -47.61 4.65 -10.70
C PRO A 53 -46.56 5.76 -10.63
N LEU A 54 -45.54 5.57 -9.79
CA LEU A 54 -44.39 6.48 -9.66
C LEU A 54 -43.70 6.73 -11.00
N VAL A 55 -43.87 5.82 -11.97
CA VAL A 55 -43.43 5.94 -13.36
C VAL A 55 -44.65 5.79 -14.27
N SER A 56 -44.97 6.80 -15.07
CA SER A 56 -46.11 6.74 -15.98
C SER A 56 -45.94 5.61 -17.02
N HIS A 57 -47.05 5.01 -17.49
CA HIS A 57 -47.01 4.00 -18.55
C HIS A 57 -46.36 4.50 -19.85
N ASN A 58 -46.42 5.82 -20.13
CA ASN A 58 -45.75 6.43 -21.27
C ASN A 58 -44.23 6.52 -21.05
N ALA A 59 -43.78 6.81 -19.82
CA ALA A 59 -42.37 6.74 -19.46
C ALA A 59 -41.86 5.30 -19.54
N ALA A 60 -42.63 4.31 -19.04
CA ALA A 60 -42.29 2.89 -19.13
C ALA A 60 -42.27 2.35 -20.57
N ARG A 61 -43.20 2.80 -21.43
CA ARG A 61 -43.19 2.47 -22.87
C ARG A 61 -42.01 3.11 -23.61
N ARG A 62 -41.68 4.37 -23.33
CA ARG A 62 -40.46 5.00 -23.87
C ARG A 62 -39.20 4.28 -23.39
N PHE A 63 -39.20 3.75 -22.17
CA PHE A 63 -38.11 2.95 -21.61
C PHE A 63 -37.96 1.60 -22.32
N THR A 64 -39.07 0.89 -22.56
CA THR A 64 -39.08 -0.42 -23.23
C THR A 64 -38.90 -0.33 -24.75
N GLN A 65 -39.19 0.82 -25.35
CA GLN A 65 -38.97 1.10 -26.78
C GLN A 65 -37.66 1.82 -27.08
N ALA A 66 -36.98 2.38 -26.08
CA ALA A 66 -35.61 2.90 -26.21
C ALA A 66 -34.68 1.74 -26.65
N GLY A 67 -34.11 1.82 -27.85
CA GLY A 67 -33.28 0.75 -28.41
C GLY A 67 -33.96 -0.13 -29.47
N SER A 68 -35.24 0.11 -29.79
CA SER A 68 -35.99 -0.70 -30.77
C SER A 68 -35.75 -0.31 -32.23
N SER A 69 -35.25 0.91 -32.51
CA SER A 69 -34.99 1.37 -33.88
C SER A 69 -33.70 0.80 -34.45
N ARG A 70 -33.63 0.61 -35.78
CA ARG A 70 -32.42 0.11 -36.47
C ARG A 70 -31.19 0.97 -36.14
N ASN A 71 -31.34 2.29 -36.13
CA ASN A 71 -30.26 3.22 -35.79
C ASN A 71 -29.79 3.04 -34.34
N SER A 72 -30.72 2.87 -33.39
CA SER A 72 -30.35 2.62 -31.99
C SER A 72 -29.63 1.29 -31.79
N ARG A 73 -30.01 0.23 -32.52
CA ARG A 73 -29.29 -1.05 -32.50
C ARG A 73 -27.87 -0.92 -33.07
N ILE A 74 -27.70 -0.19 -34.17
CA ILE A 74 -26.38 0.07 -34.77
C ILE A 74 -25.49 0.85 -33.79
N THR A 75 -26.02 1.88 -33.15
CA THR A 75 -25.26 2.65 -32.14
C THR A 75 -24.84 1.78 -30.96
N VAL A 76 -25.74 0.94 -30.42
CA VAL A 76 -25.39 0.01 -29.32
C VAL A 76 -24.27 -0.94 -29.75
N VAL A 77 -24.39 -1.56 -30.93
CA VAL A 77 -23.35 -2.47 -31.43
C VAL A 77 -22.02 -1.74 -31.61
N ALA A 78 -22.03 -0.53 -32.21
CA ALA A 78 -20.82 0.26 -32.39
C ALA A 78 -20.16 0.63 -31.05
N THR A 79 -20.94 1.03 -30.04
CA THR A 79 -20.43 1.35 -28.70
C THR A 79 -19.85 0.13 -28.00
N VAL A 80 -20.50 -1.04 -28.11
CA VAL A 80 -19.99 -2.29 -27.54
C VAL A 80 -18.68 -2.69 -28.22
N VAL A 81 -18.61 -2.63 -29.55
CA VAL A 81 -17.37 -2.92 -30.29
C VAL A 81 -16.26 -1.94 -29.90
N ALA A 82 -16.56 -0.64 -29.79
CA ALA A 82 -15.60 0.36 -29.33
C ALA A 82 -15.12 0.11 -27.90
N ALA A 83 -16.01 -0.27 -26.98
CA ALA A 83 -15.66 -0.59 -25.60
C ALA A 83 -14.76 -1.84 -25.51
N ILE A 84 -15.06 -2.88 -26.31
CA ILE A 84 -14.23 -4.07 -26.43
C ILE A 84 -12.84 -3.70 -26.98
N GLY A 85 -12.81 -2.92 -28.07
CA GLY A 85 -11.55 -2.43 -28.66
C GLY A 85 -10.73 -1.62 -27.65
N PHE A 86 -11.38 -0.73 -26.90
CA PHE A 86 -10.75 0.06 -25.84
C PHE A 86 -10.20 -0.82 -24.71
N TYR A 87 -10.95 -1.85 -24.28
CA TYR A 87 -10.49 -2.80 -23.26
C TYR A 87 -9.22 -3.53 -23.70
N PHE A 88 -9.20 -4.08 -24.91
CA PHE A 88 -8.04 -4.83 -25.41
C PHE A 88 -6.84 -3.92 -25.70
N TYR A 89 -7.07 -2.72 -26.24
CA TYR A 89 -6.02 -1.72 -26.47
C TYR A 89 -5.31 -1.31 -25.17
N ASN A 90 -6.05 -1.19 -24.07
CA ASN A 90 -5.51 -0.83 -22.75
C ASN A 90 -5.25 -2.05 -21.86
N SER A 91 -5.22 -3.26 -22.43
CA SER A 91 -4.87 -4.47 -21.68
C SER A 91 -3.35 -4.67 -21.72
N GLN A 92 -2.73 -4.45 -20.56
CA GLN A 92 -1.27 -4.45 -20.37
C GLN A 92 -0.82 -5.70 -19.61
N THR A 93 0.47 -5.98 -19.66
CA THR A 93 1.13 -7.00 -18.85
C THR A 93 1.97 -6.32 -17.79
N VAL A 94 1.87 -6.75 -16.54
CA VAL A 94 2.66 -6.21 -15.43
C VAL A 94 4.14 -6.62 -15.61
N PRO A 95 5.10 -5.68 -15.53
CA PRO A 95 6.52 -6.00 -15.52
C PRO A 95 6.86 -6.97 -14.37
N VAL A 96 7.86 -7.83 -14.56
CA VAL A 96 8.30 -8.85 -13.59
C VAL A 96 7.37 -10.07 -13.46
N THR A 97 6.06 -9.89 -13.21
CA THR A 97 5.16 -11.03 -12.95
C THR A 97 4.45 -11.61 -14.17
N GLY A 98 4.35 -10.86 -15.27
CA GLY A 98 3.63 -11.30 -16.47
C GLY A 98 2.11 -11.30 -16.32
N ARG A 99 1.56 -10.76 -15.22
CA ARG A 99 0.11 -10.71 -14.99
C ARG A 99 -0.58 -9.79 -15.99
N ARG A 100 -1.66 -10.26 -16.61
CA ARG A 100 -2.52 -9.41 -17.46
C ARG A 100 -3.42 -8.52 -16.60
N ARG A 101 -3.55 -7.26 -16.98
CA ARG A 101 -4.41 -6.27 -16.34
C ARG A 101 -5.00 -5.30 -17.35
N PHE A 102 -6.04 -4.58 -16.94
CA PHE A 102 -6.55 -3.44 -17.67
C PHE A 102 -6.05 -2.16 -17.00
N ASN A 103 -5.39 -1.29 -17.77
CA ASN A 103 -4.89 -0.01 -17.28
C ASN A 103 -4.82 0.98 -18.44
N PHE A 104 -5.63 2.04 -18.40
CA PHE A 104 -5.68 3.06 -19.45
C PHE A 104 -5.09 4.40 -18.99
N LEU A 105 -4.77 4.54 -17.70
CA LEU A 105 -4.16 5.74 -17.16
C LEU A 105 -2.64 5.63 -17.26
N SER A 106 -2.01 6.67 -17.82
CA SER A 106 -0.56 6.77 -17.88
C SER A 106 0.02 7.05 -16.49
N ASP A 107 1.19 6.47 -16.19
CA ASP A 107 1.87 6.68 -14.91
C ASP A 107 2.18 8.17 -14.63
N SER A 108 2.43 8.98 -15.66
CA SER A 108 2.65 10.42 -15.52
C SER A 108 1.39 11.19 -15.10
N MET A 109 0.21 10.76 -15.53
CA MET A 109 -1.07 11.33 -15.08
C MET A 109 -1.30 11.00 -13.61
N VAL A 110 -1.03 9.75 -13.21
CA VAL A 110 -1.17 9.31 -11.82
C VAL A 110 -0.15 10.02 -10.93
N ALA A 111 1.11 10.14 -11.33
CA ALA A 111 2.13 10.89 -10.59
C ALA A 111 1.73 12.36 -10.35
N ARG A 112 1.12 13.02 -11.34
CA ARG A 112 0.59 14.40 -11.18
C ARG A 112 -0.60 14.49 -10.22
N ALA A 113 -1.45 13.46 -10.17
CA ALA A 113 -2.53 13.41 -9.18
C ALA A 113 -1.96 13.24 -7.76
N HIS A 114 -1.00 12.31 -7.61
CA HIS A 114 -0.39 12.01 -6.31
C HIS A 114 0.58 13.10 -5.80
N SER A 115 1.10 13.99 -6.65
CA SER A 115 1.91 15.11 -6.18
C SER A 115 1.12 16.08 -5.30
N LYS A 116 -0.18 16.28 -5.58
CA LYS A 116 -1.08 17.07 -4.73
C LYS A 116 -1.36 16.36 -3.41
N ALA A 117 -1.61 15.05 -3.46
CA ALA A 117 -1.79 14.24 -2.26
C ALA A 117 -0.56 14.28 -1.34
N ALA A 118 0.65 14.22 -1.91
CA ALA A 118 1.89 14.35 -1.15
C ALA A 118 1.98 15.70 -0.40
N ALA A 119 1.63 16.80 -1.06
CA ALA A 119 1.61 18.12 -0.42
C ALA A 119 0.58 18.18 0.72
N GLN A 120 -0.62 17.63 0.51
CA GLN A 120 -1.67 17.56 1.53
C GLN A 120 -1.24 16.72 2.75
N ILE A 121 -0.54 15.60 2.54
CA ILE A 121 0.00 14.78 3.63
C ILE A 121 1.01 15.59 4.45
N ILE A 122 1.92 16.32 3.78
CA ILE A 122 2.91 17.16 4.45
C ILE A 122 2.23 18.24 5.30
N GLU A 123 1.21 18.90 4.76
CA GLU A 123 0.41 19.88 5.49
C GLU A 123 -0.35 19.26 6.66
N GLN A 124 -0.96 18.10 6.46
CA GLN A 124 -1.71 17.39 7.49
C GLN A 124 -0.83 16.96 8.65
N VAL A 125 0.36 16.40 8.38
CA VAL A 125 1.34 16.03 9.41
C VAL A 125 1.70 17.26 10.25
N ARG A 126 1.99 18.39 9.59
CA ARG A 126 2.31 19.66 10.29
C ARG A 126 1.12 20.18 11.09
N ALA A 127 -0.08 20.15 10.54
CA ALA A 127 -1.31 20.62 11.19
C ALA A 127 -1.67 19.80 12.43
N GLN A 128 -1.33 18.51 12.46
CA GLN A 128 -1.51 17.64 13.61
C GLN A 128 -0.40 17.79 14.67
N GLY A 129 0.54 18.72 14.48
CA GLY A 129 1.70 18.92 15.37
C GLY A 129 2.80 17.86 15.19
N GLY A 130 2.72 17.04 14.15
CA GLY A 130 3.80 16.16 13.74
C GLY A 130 4.94 16.93 13.08
N HIS A 131 6.12 16.35 13.09
CA HIS A 131 7.29 16.91 12.42
C HIS A 131 8.06 15.84 11.65
N PHE A 132 8.80 16.30 10.64
CA PHE A 132 9.71 15.46 9.88
C PHE A 132 11.08 15.46 10.54
N LEU A 133 11.72 14.30 10.58
CA LEU A 133 13.09 14.17 11.06
C LEU A 133 14.06 14.83 10.09
N SER A 134 15.14 15.38 10.63
CA SER A 134 16.18 16.02 9.83
C SER A 134 17.00 14.98 9.05
N ASP A 135 17.76 15.47 8.08
CA ASP A 135 18.67 14.65 7.27
C ASP A 135 19.80 13.99 8.07
N TRP A 136 20.11 14.54 9.25
CA TRP A 136 21.14 14.06 10.16
C TRP A 136 20.61 13.04 11.18
N ASP A 137 19.29 12.86 11.28
CA ASP A 137 18.71 11.86 12.18
C ASP A 137 19.12 10.44 11.72
N PRO A 138 19.61 9.57 12.62
CA PRO A 138 20.03 8.22 12.27
C PRO A 138 18.96 7.41 11.53
N ARG A 139 17.68 7.64 11.82
CA ARG A 139 16.55 6.97 11.16
C ARG A 139 16.39 7.45 9.72
N THR A 140 16.52 8.75 9.47
CA THR A 140 16.50 9.32 8.13
C THR A 140 17.68 8.81 7.30
N ILE A 141 18.88 8.76 7.90
CA ILE A 141 20.08 8.22 7.25
C ILE A 141 19.88 6.74 6.87
N LEU A 142 19.30 5.93 7.77
CA LEU A 142 18.99 4.53 7.52
C LEU A 142 18.03 4.37 6.33
N VAL A 143 16.90 5.09 6.32
CA VAL A 143 15.92 5.05 5.22
C VAL A 143 16.58 5.48 3.90
N LYS A 144 17.33 6.58 3.90
CA LYS A 144 18.05 7.06 2.71
C LYS A 144 19.06 6.04 2.18
N ARG A 145 19.77 5.32 3.06
CA ARG A 145 20.70 4.26 2.67
C ARG A 145 19.99 3.09 1.99
N VAL A 146 18.85 2.67 2.54
CA VAL A 146 18.03 1.60 1.95
C VAL A 146 17.50 2.01 0.58
N MET A 147 16.90 3.19 0.48
CA MET A 147 16.39 3.72 -0.79
C MET A 147 17.49 3.85 -1.84
N LYS A 148 18.70 4.28 -1.46
CA LYS A 148 19.86 4.38 -2.38
C LYS A 148 20.20 3.05 -3.05
N ARG A 149 19.96 1.91 -2.39
CA ARG A 149 20.20 0.56 -2.94
C ARG A 149 19.00 0.02 -3.72
N LEU A 150 17.77 0.34 -3.30
CA LEU A 150 16.54 -0.13 -3.97
C LEU A 150 16.23 0.63 -5.26
N ILE A 151 16.46 1.96 -5.31
CA ILE A 151 16.09 2.80 -6.47
C ILE A 151 16.73 2.30 -7.78
N PRO A 152 18.04 2.00 -7.85
CA PRO A 152 18.66 1.55 -9.11
C PRO A 152 18.06 0.25 -9.65
N VAL A 153 17.73 -0.69 -8.77
CA VAL A 153 17.20 -2.01 -9.15
C VAL A 153 15.68 -2.00 -9.39
N SER A 154 15.00 -0.92 -9.02
CA SER A 154 13.55 -0.76 -9.21
C SER A 154 13.14 -0.42 -10.65
N GLY A 155 14.09 0.00 -11.49
CA GLY A 155 13.84 0.52 -12.84
C GLY A 155 13.28 1.94 -12.90
N MET A 156 13.26 2.67 -11.77
CA MET A 156 12.69 4.02 -11.63
C MET A 156 13.74 5.07 -11.25
N THR A 157 14.93 5.01 -11.86
CA THR A 157 16.05 5.94 -11.60
C THR A 157 15.76 7.38 -12.01
N ASP A 158 14.87 7.57 -12.97
CA ASP A 158 14.60 8.88 -13.58
C ASP A 158 13.60 9.72 -12.77
N LEU A 159 13.07 9.18 -11.66
CA LEU A 159 12.16 9.91 -10.77
C LEU A 159 12.91 10.82 -9.80
N ASN A 160 12.29 11.96 -9.47
CA ASN A 160 12.79 12.83 -8.40
C ASN A 160 12.33 12.31 -7.03
N TRP A 161 13.16 11.45 -6.44
CA TRP A 161 12.89 10.80 -5.16
C TRP A 161 13.03 11.78 -3.99
N GLU A 162 11.96 11.93 -3.20
CA GLU A 162 11.94 12.71 -1.96
C GLU A 162 11.55 11.81 -0.80
N ILE A 163 12.33 11.86 0.28
CA ILE A 163 12.19 10.97 1.44
C ILE A 163 11.81 11.78 2.66
N PHE A 164 10.66 11.46 3.24
CA PHE A 164 10.08 12.11 4.41
C PHE A 164 9.96 11.09 5.53
N VAL A 165 10.75 11.25 6.60
CA VAL A 165 10.61 10.41 7.80
C VAL A 165 9.84 11.19 8.85
N ILE A 166 8.68 10.66 9.24
CA ILE A 166 7.77 11.29 10.20
C ILE A 166 8.17 10.83 11.61
N ALA A 167 8.33 11.79 12.51
CA ALA A 167 8.68 11.58 13.92
C ALA A 167 7.50 11.03 14.74
N ASP A 168 7.07 9.82 14.39
CA ASP A 168 5.94 9.14 14.99
C ASP A 168 6.37 7.71 15.32
N SER A 169 6.67 7.45 16.59
CA SER A 169 7.15 6.15 17.06
C SER A 169 6.03 5.15 17.34
N ARG A 170 4.76 5.61 17.32
CA ARG A 170 3.59 4.81 17.66
C ARG A 170 2.96 4.19 16.41
N THR A 171 3.13 4.82 15.26
CA THR A 171 2.57 4.34 13.99
C THR A 171 3.58 3.47 13.25
N ALA A 172 3.22 2.21 13.02
CA ALA A 172 3.96 1.29 12.17
C ALA A 172 3.42 1.39 10.72
N ASN A 173 3.90 2.38 9.98
CA ASN A 173 3.54 2.57 8.58
C ASN A 173 4.68 3.13 7.72
N ALA A 174 4.66 2.80 6.43
CA ALA A 174 5.45 3.42 5.38
C ALA A 174 4.69 3.28 4.06
N PHE A 175 4.83 4.25 3.16
CA PHE A 175 4.21 4.19 1.83
C PHE A 175 5.01 5.01 0.82
N VAL A 176 4.94 4.59 -0.45
CA VAL A 176 5.59 5.29 -1.57
C VAL A 176 4.56 5.68 -2.60
N LEU A 177 4.47 6.98 -2.88
CA LEU A 177 3.54 7.52 -3.87
C LEU A 177 4.14 7.56 -5.27
N PRO A 178 3.32 7.37 -6.31
CA PRO A 178 3.71 7.63 -7.69
C PRO A 178 4.37 9.00 -7.84
N GLY A 179 5.51 9.04 -8.54
CA GLY A 179 6.34 10.24 -8.64
C GLY A 179 7.46 10.34 -7.59
N GLY A 180 7.72 9.26 -6.85
CA GLY A 180 8.93 9.11 -6.03
C GLY A 180 8.85 9.79 -4.65
N LYS A 181 7.66 9.94 -4.05
CA LYS A 181 7.52 10.50 -2.71
C LYS A 181 7.42 9.37 -1.68
N VAL A 182 8.38 9.29 -0.78
CA VAL A 182 8.51 8.23 0.23
C VAL A 182 8.16 8.80 1.59
N PHE A 183 7.23 8.16 2.30
CA PHE A 183 6.84 8.53 3.65
C PHE A 183 7.07 7.35 4.58
N VAL A 184 7.77 7.56 5.70
CA VAL A 184 8.10 6.52 6.67
C VAL A 184 7.79 7.02 8.08
N HIS A 185 6.87 6.38 8.79
CA HIS A 185 6.66 6.67 10.22
C HIS A 185 7.75 5.97 11.03
N SER A 186 8.41 6.68 11.94
CA SER A 186 9.54 6.11 12.69
C SER A 186 9.21 4.83 13.49
N GLY A 187 7.93 4.59 13.82
CA GLY A 187 7.46 3.38 14.48
C GLY A 187 7.67 2.11 13.65
N ILE A 188 7.61 2.18 12.31
CA ILE A 188 7.85 0.99 11.46
C ILE A 188 9.30 0.51 11.57
N ILE A 189 10.24 1.42 11.80
CA ILE A 189 11.67 1.10 11.96
C ILE A 189 11.89 0.24 13.21
N ASN A 190 11.14 0.51 14.28
CA ASN A 190 11.18 -0.29 15.51
C ASN A 190 10.67 -1.73 15.28
N VAL A 191 9.69 -1.89 14.38
CA VAL A 191 9.18 -3.22 13.98
C VAL A 191 10.17 -3.93 13.05
N CYS A 192 10.88 -3.20 12.17
CA CYS A 192 11.86 -3.77 11.25
C CYS A 192 13.03 -4.44 11.99
N ARG A 193 13.57 -3.84 13.05
CA ARG A 193 14.73 -4.35 13.84
C ARG A 193 16.04 -4.56 13.06
N SER A 194 16.05 -4.44 11.73
CA SER A 194 17.24 -4.50 10.87
C SER A 194 17.06 -3.68 9.60
N GLU A 195 18.18 -3.33 8.96
CA GLU A 195 18.18 -2.67 7.65
C GLU A 195 17.57 -3.56 6.56
N ASP A 196 17.85 -4.88 6.58
CA ASP A 196 17.28 -5.84 5.63
C ASP A 196 15.75 -5.91 5.71
N ALA A 197 15.18 -5.86 6.93
CA ALA A 197 13.74 -5.85 7.12
C ALA A 197 13.11 -4.53 6.64
N LEU A 198 13.79 -3.40 6.84
CA LEU A 198 13.34 -2.12 6.30
C LEU A 198 13.39 -2.13 4.75
N ALA A 199 14.37 -2.80 4.16
CA ALA A 199 14.43 -3.01 2.72
C ALA A 199 13.27 -3.87 2.20
N ALA A 200 12.80 -4.85 2.97
CA ALA A 200 11.60 -5.61 2.62
C ALA A 200 10.35 -4.71 2.58
N VAL A 201 10.17 -3.83 3.57
CA VAL A 201 9.05 -2.87 3.62
C VAL A 201 9.13 -1.90 2.44
N LEU A 202 10.25 -1.21 2.28
CA LEU A 202 10.39 -0.21 1.22
C LEU A 202 10.39 -0.85 -0.17
N GLY A 203 10.93 -2.06 -0.32
CA GLY A 203 10.86 -2.84 -1.55
C GLY A 203 9.41 -3.18 -1.93
N HIS A 204 8.57 -3.56 -0.96
CA HIS A 204 7.13 -3.77 -1.16
C HIS A 204 6.43 -2.48 -1.62
N GLU A 205 6.71 -1.35 -0.97
CA GLU A 205 6.11 -0.06 -1.36
C GLU A 205 6.56 0.43 -2.75
N ILE A 206 7.83 0.24 -3.10
CA ILE A 206 8.32 0.54 -4.45
C ILE A 206 7.70 -0.41 -5.47
N ALA A 207 7.50 -1.69 -5.12
CA ALA A 207 6.89 -2.67 -5.99
C ALA A 207 5.45 -2.29 -6.40
N HIS A 208 4.67 -1.64 -5.52
CA HIS A 208 3.37 -1.07 -5.92
C HIS A 208 3.48 -0.07 -7.07
N ASN A 209 4.56 0.70 -7.12
CA ASN A 209 4.83 1.67 -8.17
C ASN A 209 5.42 0.99 -9.42
N THR A 210 6.37 0.06 -9.27
CA THR A 210 6.91 -0.76 -10.38
C THR A 210 5.79 -1.48 -11.11
N ALA A 211 4.83 -2.02 -10.37
CA ALA A 211 3.66 -2.70 -10.90
C ALA A 211 2.50 -1.75 -11.18
N SER A 212 2.66 -0.42 -11.20
CA SER A 212 1.62 0.61 -11.41
C SER A 212 0.26 0.32 -10.75
N HIS A 213 0.23 -0.23 -9.53
CA HIS A 213 -1.01 -0.65 -8.86
C HIS A 213 -2.00 0.50 -8.64
N ALA A 214 -1.49 1.70 -8.33
CA ALA A 214 -2.31 2.91 -8.23
C ALA A 214 -3.02 3.23 -9.55
N SER A 215 -2.32 3.13 -10.68
CA SER A 215 -2.88 3.38 -12.01
C SER A 215 -3.95 2.36 -12.40
N GLU A 216 -3.71 1.08 -12.11
CA GLU A 216 -4.69 0.00 -12.31
C GLU A 216 -5.97 0.23 -11.49
N ARG A 217 -5.82 0.62 -10.21
CA ARG A 217 -6.96 0.89 -9.32
C ARG A 217 -7.76 2.11 -9.76
N LEU A 218 -7.07 3.20 -10.10
CA LEU A 218 -7.71 4.39 -10.65
C LEU A 218 -8.43 4.03 -11.95
N SER A 219 -7.79 3.29 -12.86
CA SER A 219 -8.42 2.85 -14.11
C SER A 219 -9.71 2.06 -13.83
N ALA A 220 -9.68 1.07 -12.93
CA ALA A 220 -10.86 0.30 -12.56
C ALA A 220 -11.97 1.16 -11.97
N ALA A 221 -11.61 2.13 -11.11
CA ALA A 221 -12.57 3.03 -10.50
C ALA A 221 -13.22 3.99 -11.52
N TRP A 222 -12.44 4.49 -12.48
CA TRP A 222 -12.96 5.29 -13.59
C TRP A 222 -13.91 4.47 -14.47
N VAL A 223 -13.58 3.21 -14.79
CA VAL A 223 -14.51 2.33 -15.52
C VAL A 223 -15.80 2.12 -14.73
N GLY A 224 -15.70 1.86 -13.43
CA GLY A 224 -16.86 1.75 -12.54
C GLY A 224 -17.70 3.01 -12.53
N ASN A 225 -17.06 4.19 -12.44
CA ASN A 225 -17.72 5.49 -12.45
C ASN A 225 -18.42 5.77 -13.78
N LEU A 226 -17.78 5.50 -14.92
CA LEU A 226 -18.37 5.64 -16.25
C LEU A 226 -19.52 4.66 -16.47
N THR A 227 -19.39 3.42 -15.99
CA THR A 227 -20.44 2.42 -16.07
C THR A 227 -21.66 2.84 -15.26
N ALA A 228 -21.47 3.23 -13.99
CA ALA A 228 -22.54 3.78 -13.16
C ALA A 228 -23.15 5.05 -13.78
N GLY A 229 -22.30 5.93 -14.32
CA GLY A 229 -22.68 7.13 -15.06
C GLY A 229 -23.59 6.84 -16.24
N SER A 230 -23.26 5.81 -17.03
CA SER A 230 -24.03 5.37 -18.20
C SER A 230 -25.43 4.88 -17.84
N LEU A 231 -25.61 4.29 -16.66
CA LEU A 231 -26.93 3.88 -16.17
C LEU A 231 -27.85 5.07 -15.89
N PHE A 232 -27.30 6.24 -15.51
CA PHE A 232 -28.12 7.45 -15.33
C PHE A 232 -28.71 7.96 -16.65
N PHE A 233 -28.01 7.75 -17.77
CA PHE A 233 -28.54 8.11 -19.09
C PHE A 233 -29.74 7.25 -19.52
N LEU A 234 -29.93 6.07 -18.91
CA LEU A 234 -31.16 5.29 -19.09
C LEU A 234 -32.37 5.97 -18.43
N ALA A 235 -32.18 6.83 -17.42
CA ALA A 235 -33.26 7.56 -16.76
C ALA A 235 -33.84 8.73 -17.61
N GLY A 236 -33.28 8.98 -18.81
CA GLY A 236 -33.72 10.01 -19.75
C GLY A 236 -32.70 11.16 -19.91
N ALA A 237 -32.77 11.91 -21.01
CA ALA A 237 -31.72 12.87 -21.40
C ALA A 237 -31.45 13.98 -20.38
N LEU A 238 -32.48 14.68 -19.89
CA LEU A 238 -32.32 15.77 -18.91
C LEU A 238 -32.06 15.26 -17.47
N PRO A 239 -32.85 14.30 -16.94
CA PRO A 239 -32.56 13.73 -15.62
C PRO A 239 -31.21 13.01 -15.57
N GLY A 240 -30.85 12.29 -16.64
CA GLY A 240 -29.58 11.57 -16.76
C GLY A 240 -28.38 12.50 -16.81
N LEU A 241 -28.45 13.62 -17.55
CA LEU A 241 -27.38 14.64 -17.54
C LEU A 241 -27.22 15.31 -16.17
N ALA A 242 -28.32 15.64 -15.49
CA ALA A 242 -28.27 16.22 -14.14
C ALA A 242 -27.68 15.24 -13.12
N LEU A 243 -28.10 13.96 -13.15
CA LEU A 243 -27.58 12.90 -12.30
C LEU A 243 -26.10 12.60 -12.60
N PHE A 244 -25.71 12.58 -13.87
CA PHE A 244 -24.32 12.41 -14.29
C PHE A 244 -23.44 13.60 -13.83
N GLY A 245 -23.93 14.83 -13.97
CA GLY A 245 -23.24 16.03 -13.48
C GLY A 245 -23.03 15.98 -11.96
N LEU A 246 -24.07 15.66 -11.21
CA LEU A 246 -23.99 15.48 -9.75
C LEU A 246 -23.02 14.35 -9.36
N TRP A 247 -23.08 13.22 -10.07
CA TRP A 247 -22.18 12.08 -9.86
C TRP A 247 -20.72 12.40 -10.16
N ASN A 248 -20.42 13.25 -11.15
CA ASN A 248 -19.04 13.69 -11.42
C ASN A 248 -18.52 14.65 -10.34
N VAL A 249 -19.37 15.54 -9.83
CA VAL A 249 -19.00 16.49 -8.77
C VAL A 249 -18.83 15.77 -7.42
N VAL A 250 -19.71 14.85 -7.07
CA VAL A 250 -19.70 14.14 -5.77
C VAL A 250 -18.85 12.86 -5.82
N GLY A 251 -18.83 12.15 -6.94
CA GLY A 251 -18.10 10.90 -7.12
C GLY A 251 -16.73 11.12 -7.75
N GLY A 252 -16.64 11.80 -8.89
CA GLY A 252 -15.38 11.91 -9.66
C GLY A 252 -14.25 12.67 -8.95
N TYR A 253 -14.57 13.75 -8.24
CA TYR A 253 -13.58 14.55 -7.51
C TYR A 253 -13.05 13.82 -6.26
N TYR A 254 -13.94 13.20 -5.48
CA TYR A 254 -13.59 12.54 -4.21
C TYR A 254 -13.08 11.11 -4.38
N LEU A 255 -13.36 10.45 -5.50
CA LEU A 255 -12.96 9.07 -5.74
C LEU A 255 -11.44 8.92 -5.80
N GLN A 256 -10.71 9.94 -6.28
CA GLN A 256 -9.25 9.91 -6.33
C GLN A 256 -8.64 9.92 -4.93
N ASP A 257 -9.13 10.81 -4.06
CA ASP A 257 -8.71 10.90 -2.66
C ASP A 257 -9.14 9.65 -1.89
N LEU A 258 -10.34 9.13 -2.14
CA LEU A 258 -10.83 7.92 -1.47
C LEU A 258 -10.00 6.68 -1.82
N LEU A 259 -9.62 6.50 -3.08
CA LEU A 259 -8.86 5.33 -3.54
C LEU A 259 -7.47 5.25 -2.91
N PHE A 260 -6.90 6.40 -2.54
CA PHE A 260 -5.66 6.46 -1.78
C PHE A 260 -5.77 5.75 -0.43
N TYR A 261 -6.85 6.01 0.31
CA TYR A 261 -7.07 5.45 1.64
C TYR A 261 -7.69 4.05 1.62
N LEU A 262 -8.25 3.63 0.49
CA LEU A 262 -8.81 2.30 0.36
C LEU A 262 -7.70 1.24 0.33
N PRO A 263 -7.85 0.14 1.08
CA PRO A 263 -6.87 -0.94 1.10
C PRO A 263 -6.61 -1.52 -0.28
N MET A 264 -5.39 -2.01 -0.48
CA MET A 264 -4.97 -2.65 -1.72
C MET A 264 -5.64 -4.03 -1.92
N GLY A 265 -5.77 -4.43 -3.19
CA GLY A 265 -6.38 -5.72 -3.53
C GLY A 265 -5.43 -6.89 -3.26
N ARG A 266 -5.95 -8.04 -2.82
CA ARG A 266 -5.14 -9.24 -2.46
C ARG A 266 -4.15 -9.70 -3.53
N LYS A 267 -4.52 -9.57 -4.82
CA LYS A 267 -3.63 -9.91 -5.94
C LYS A 267 -2.47 -8.94 -6.07
N GLN A 268 -2.73 -7.64 -5.87
CA GLN A 268 -1.73 -6.59 -5.92
C GLN A 268 -0.77 -6.68 -4.74
N GLU A 269 -1.28 -6.99 -3.55
CA GLU A 269 -0.48 -7.24 -2.35
C GLU A 269 0.49 -8.40 -2.54
N SER A 270 -0.01 -9.55 -3.02
CA SER A 270 0.83 -10.72 -3.30
C SER A 270 1.86 -10.45 -4.39
N GLU A 271 1.53 -9.61 -5.37
CA GLU A 271 2.44 -9.20 -6.44
C GLU A 271 3.51 -8.23 -5.94
N ALA A 272 3.15 -7.28 -5.09
CA ALA A 272 4.07 -6.37 -4.42
C ALA A 272 5.02 -7.12 -3.47
N ASP A 273 4.53 -8.12 -2.75
CA ASP A 273 5.37 -9.01 -1.92
C ASP A 273 6.42 -9.75 -2.77
N TYR A 274 6.01 -10.31 -3.91
CA TYR A 274 6.91 -11.02 -4.81
C TYR A 274 7.98 -10.10 -5.40
N ILE A 275 7.54 -9.01 -6.05
CA ILE A 275 8.44 -8.04 -6.69
C ILE A 275 9.36 -7.40 -5.64
N GLY A 276 8.83 -7.02 -4.48
CA GLY A 276 9.60 -6.43 -3.39
C GLY A 276 10.66 -7.38 -2.83
N LEU A 277 10.34 -8.67 -2.69
CA LEU A 277 11.29 -9.70 -2.26
C LEU A 277 12.43 -9.89 -3.27
N MET A 278 12.12 -9.91 -4.57
CA MET A 278 13.13 -9.99 -5.63
C MET A 278 13.96 -8.71 -5.74
N MET A 279 13.34 -7.54 -5.52
CA MET A 279 14.01 -6.25 -5.52
C MET A 279 14.99 -6.10 -4.36
N MET A 280 14.59 -6.51 -3.14
CA MET A 280 15.50 -6.45 -2.00
C MET A 280 16.66 -7.45 -2.18
N ALA A 281 16.41 -8.63 -2.75
CA ALA A 281 17.43 -9.59 -3.11
C ALA A 281 18.44 -9.00 -4.10
N GLU A 282 17.94 -8.38 -5.17
CA GLU A 282 18.75 -7.72 -6.20
C GLU A 282 19.55 -6.54 -5.65
N ALA A 283 18.97 -5.80 -4.70
CA ALA A 283 19.64 -4.74 -3.95
C ALA A 283 20.62 -5.28 -2.89
N CYS A 284 20.85 -6.58 -2.82
CA CYS A 284 21.79 -7.28 -1.94
C CYS A 284 21.42 -7.30 -0.44
N TYR A 285 20.13 -7.13 -0.12
CA TYR A 285 19.59 -7.35 1.21
C TYR A 285 19.21 -8.81 1.43
N ASP A 286 19.22 -9.27 2.68
CA ASP A 286 18.86 -10.66 3.02
C ASP A 286 17.34 -10.88 2.94
N PRO A 287 16.82 -11.66 1.97
CA PRO A 287 15.38 -11.86 1.79
C PRO A 287 14.72 -12.58 2.97
N ARG A 288 15.51 -13.29 3.79
CA ARG A 288 15.01 -13.94 5.03
C ARG A 288 14.47 -12.94 6.04
N ALA A 289 14.95 -11.69 6.01
CA ALA A 289 14.48 -10.64 6.91
C ALA A 289 13.00 -10.27 6.69
N ALA A 290 12.47 -10.48 5.48
CA ALA A 290 11.06 -10.26 5.17
C ALA A 290 10.14 -11.15 6.02
N LEU A 291 10.49 -12.44 6.19
CA LEU A 291 9.71 -13.37 7.02
C LEU A 291 9.63 -12.91 8.47
N GLY A 292 10.78 -12.56 9.05
CA GLY A 292 10.84 -12.09 10.44
C GLY A 292 10.04 -10.80 10.64
N PHE A 293 10.05 -9.90 9.66
CA PHE A 293 9.23 -8.69 9.70
C PHE A 293 7.73 -9.01 9.71
N TRP A 294 7.25 -9.82 8.77
CA TRP A 294 5.83 -10.15 8.68
C TRP A 294 5.32 -10.97 9.87
N GLN A 295 6.15 -11.85 10.44
CA GLN A 295 5.84 -12.52 11.71
C GLN A 295 5.65 -11.54 12.87
N ARG A 296 6.44 -10.48 12.94
CA ARG A 296 6.27 -9.44 13.98
C ARG A 296 5.01 -8.61 13.74
N MET A 297 4.68 -8.30 12.49
CA MET A 297 3.43 -7.61 12.15
C MET A 297 2.22 -8.46 12.53
N ASP A 298 2.23 -9.75 12.23
CA ASP A 298 1.18 -10.71 12.60
C ASP A 298 1.02 -10.83 14.12
N ALA A 299 2.13 -10.91 14.86
CA ALA A 299 2.11 -10.92 16.32
C ALA A 299 1.53 -9.63 16.91
N LEU A 300 1.83 -8.46 16.33
CA LEU A 300 1.26 -7.17 16.75
C LEU A 300 -0.25 -7.08 16.45
N GLN A 301 -0.70 -7.66 15.33
CA GLN A 301 -2.13 -7.71 14.99
C GLN A 301 -2.94 -8.54 15.99
N HIS A 302 -2.38 -9.64 16.47
CA HIS A 302 -3.05 -10.56 17.41
C HIS A 302 -2.82 -10.21 18.89
N ALA A 303 -1.96 -9.24 19.19
CA ALA A 303 -1.73 -8.78 20.55
C ALA A 303 -3.00 -8.11 21.11
N SER A 304 -3.57 -8.71 22.16
CA SER A 304 -4.79 -8.21 22.79
C SER A 304 -4.62 -6.79 23.32
N GLY A 305 -5.55 -5.89 22.96
CA GLY A 305 -5.57 -4.51 23.43
C GLY A 305 -4.73 -3.50 22.61
N GLN A 306 -4.11 -3.92 21.52
CA GLN A 306 -3.47 -3.02 20.55
C GLN A 306 -4.30 -2.93 19.27
N GLU A 307 -4.40 -1.72 18.70
CA GLU A 307 -4.95 -1.54 17.35
C GLU A 307 -4.01 -2.20 16.34
N ALA A 308 -4.58 -2.81 15.30
CA ALA A 308 -3.78 -3.41 14.23
C ALA A 308 -2.83 -2.35 13.65
N PRO A 309 -1.56 -2.71 13.38
CA PRO A 309 -0.62 -1.81 12.72
C PRO A 309 -1.23 -1.15 11.48
N GLU A 310 -1.05 0.17 11.34
CA GLU A 310 -1.61 0.95 10.23
C GLU A 310 -1.23 0.38 8.85
N MET A 311 0.00 -0.15 8.71
CA MET A 311 0.40 -0.83 7.47
C MET A 311 -0.49 -2.05 7.15
N LEU A 312 -0.94 -2.83 8.13
CA LEU A 312 -1.84 -3.96 7.85
C LEU A 312 -3.26 -3.50 7.48
N SER A 313 -3.65 -2.28 7.88
CA SER A 313 -4.92 -1.69 7.48
C SER A 313 -4.90 -1.27 6.01
N THR A 314 -3.81 -0.67 5.53
CA THR A 314 -3.67 -0.25 4.12
C THR A 314 -3.23 -1.39 3.20
N HIS A 315 -2.47 -2.36 3.73
CA HIS A 315 -1.91 -3.53 3.04
C HIS A 315 -2.41 -4.85 3.66
N PRO A 316 -3.72 -5.15 3.57
CA PRO A 316 -4.29 -6.34 4.16
C PRO A 316 -3.75 -7.58 3.42
N SER A 317 -2.88 -8.32 4.10
CA SER A 317 -2.35 -9.57 3.57
C SER A 317 -3.45 -10.64 3.57
N ASN A 318 -3.67 -11.30 2.42
CA ASN A 318 -4.50 -12.51 2.36
C ASN A 318 -3.84 -13.63 3.18
N GLU A 319 -4.63 -14.63 3.57
CA GLU A 319 -4.42 -15.71 4.57
C GLU A 319 -3.07 -16.45 4.62
N ASN A 320 -2.02 -16.10 3.87
CA ASN A 320 -0.74 -16.81 3.91
C ASN A 320 0.46 -16.02 3.32
N ARG A 321 0.59 -14.70 3.60
CA ARG A 321 1.76 -13.90 3.15
C ARG A 321 3.10 -14.55 3.55
N ILE A 322 3.21 -14.98 4.81
CA ILE A 322 4.40 -15.67 5.33
C ILE A 322 4.69 -16.94 4.52
N THR A 323 3.66 -17.73 4.22
CA THR A 323 3.77 -18.95 3.42
C THR A 323 4.26 -18.67 2.00
N LYS A 324 3.67 -17.68 1.31
CA LYS A 324 4.11 -17.28 -0.03
C LYS A 324 5.55 -16.76 -0.08
N ILE A 325 5.92 -15.91 0.88
CA ILE A 325 7.31 -15.44 0.98
C ILE A 325 8.24 -16.62 1.23
N SER A 326 7.84 -17.62 2.02
CA SER A 326 8.62 -18.83 2.23
C SER A 326 8.78 -19.65 0.95
N GLU A 327 7.73 -19.76 0.12
CA GLU A 327 7.78 -20.42 -1.19
C GLU A 327 8.73 -19.71 -2.17
N TRP A 328 8.76 -18.37 -2.17
CA TRP A 328 9.62 -17.58 -3.06
C TRP A 328 11.03 -17.38 -2.52
N LEU A 329 11.28 -17.70 -1.26
CA LEU A 329 12.55 -17.46 -0.60
C LEU A 329 13.74 -18.12 -1.32
N PRO A 330 13.66 -19.38 -1.81
CA PRO A 330 14.74 -19.99 -2.58
C PRO A 330 15.10 -19.16 -3.83
N GLN A 331 14.08 -18.72 -4.58
CA GLN A 331 14.28 -17.89 -5.77
C GLN A 331 14.90 -16.52 -5.42
N ALA A 332 14.48 -15.91 -4.31
CA ALA A 332 15.05 -14.64 -3.86
C ALA A 332 16.51 -14.79 -3.39
N LEU A 333 16.85 -15.91 -2.77
CA LEU A 333 18.23 -16.21 -2.36
C LEU A 333 19.13 -16.46 -3.58
N GLU A 334 18.63 -17.16 -4.60
CA GLU A 334 19.30 -17.34 -5.88
C GLU A 334 19.52 -15.99 -6.56
N LYS A 335 18.46 -15.17 -6.69
CA LYS A 335 18.53 -13.81 -7.24
C LYS A 335 19.65 -13.00 -6.57
N ARG A 336 19.68 -12.97 -5.23
CA ARG A 336 20.72 -12.28 -4.47
C ARG A 336 22.13 -12.82 -4.74
N ALA A 337 22.27 -14.13 -4.96
CA ALA A 337 23.56 -14.74 -5.26
C ALA A 337 24.07 -14.38 -6.66
N GLU A 338 23.16 -14.18 -7.61
CA GLU A 338 23.45 -13.72 -8.98
C GLU A 338 23.77 -12.23 -9.04
N SER A 339 23.20 -11.43 -8.15
CA SER A 339 23.44 -9.99 -8.09
C SER A 339 24.88 -9.65 -7.74
N ASP A 340 25.39 -8.51 -8.21
CA ASP A 340 26.73 -8.02 -7.92
C ASP A 340 26.84 -7.42 -6.51
N CYS A 341 26.53 -8.23 -5.50
CA CYS A 341 26.68 -7.89 -4.09
C CYS A 341 28.15 -7.78 -3.64
N ARG A 342 29.09 -7.96 -4.58
CA ARG A 342 30.53 -8.13 -4.33
C ARG A 342 31.29 -6.83 -4.13
N GLY A 343 30.64 -5.78 -3.63
CA GLY A 343 31.35 -4.68 -2.96
C GLY A 343 32.17 -5.16 -1.75
N THR A 344 31.80 -6.28 -1.12
CA THR A 344 32.46 -6.80 0.10
C THR A 344 33.08 -8.20 -0.06
N ALA A 345 32.49 -9.08 -0.87
CA ALA A 345 33.02 -10.43 -1.11
C ALA A 345 34.38 -10.41 -1.85
N ALA A 346 34.55 -9.54 -2.85
CA ALA A 346 35.81 -9.40 -3.57
C ALA A 346 36.96 -8.88 -2.68
N PHE A 347 36.66 -8.17 -1.59
CA PHE A 347 37.65 -7.75 -0.60
C PHE A 347 37.99 -8.89 0.37
N ALA A 348 36.98 -9.63 0.84
CA ALA A 348 37.18 -10.83 1.65
C ALA A 348 37.96 -11.94 0.90
N ASP A 349 37.73 -12.12 -0.39
CA ASP A 349 38.44 -13.11 -1.21
C ASP A 349 39.90 -12.70 -1.45
N ARG A 350 40.17 -11.39 -1.64
CA ARG A 350 41.56 -10.88 -1.66
C ARG A 350 42.29 -11.10 -0.33
N PHE A 351 41.60 -10.93 0.80
CA PHE A 351 42.18 -11.24 2.12
C PHE A 351 42.41 -12.74 2.32
N ARG A 352 41.48 -13.61 1.91
CA ARG A 352 41.66 -15.07 1.97
C ARG A 352 42.81 -15.54 1.08
N GLU A 353 42.93 -15.00 -0.11
CA GLU A 353 44.03 -15.26 -1.04
C GLU A 353 45.38 -14.81 -0.44
N ALA A 354 45.44 -13.63 0.17
CA ALA A 354 46.64 -13.14 0.85
C ALA A 354 47.04 -14.01 2.04
N ILE A 355 46.07 -14.46 2.86
CA ILE A 355 46.31 -15.40 3.97
C ILE A 355 46.83 -16.74 3.45
N ARG A 356 46.21 -17.31 2.40
CA ARG A 356 46.66 -18.57 1.78
C ARG A 356 48.08 -18.48 1.25
N ARG A 357 48.43 -17.39 0.57
CA ARG A 357 49.81 -17.15 0.08
C ARG A 357 50.81 -17.03 1.24
N ARG A 358 50.43 -16.38 2.34
CA ARG A 358 51.26 -16.28 3.54
C ARG A 358 51.48 -17.64 4.20
N SER A 359 50.46 -18.51 4.24
CA SER A 359 50.58 -19.89 4.73
C SER A 359 51.39 -20.80 3.80
N ALA A 360 51.32 -20.60 2.48
CA ALA A 360 52.09 -21.38 1.51
C ALA A 360 53.60 -21.06 1.58
N THR A 361 53.99 -19.82 1.85
CA THR A 361 55.39 -19.42 1.97
C THR A 361 56.07 -19.97 3.25
N VAL A 362 55.32 -20.30 4.30
CA VAL A 362 55.88 -20.77 5.59
C VAL A 362 56.17 -22.29 5.60
N VAL A 363 55.70 -23.07 4.62
CA VAL A 363 55.87 -24.55 4.61
C VAL A 363 57.02 -25.03 3.71
N GLN A 364 57.67 -24.16 2.93
CA GLN A 364 58.88 -24.50 2.17
C GLN A 364 60.17 -24.11 2.90
N GLY A 365 60.29 -24.53 4.16
CA GLY A 365 61.58 -24.67 4.82
C GLY A 365 62.29 -25.92 4.29
N HIS A 366 63.09 -25.77 3.24
CA HIS A 366 64.02 -26.81 2.80
C HIS A 366 65.09 -26.97 3.91
N ILE A 367 65.05 -28.07 4.65
CA ILE A 367 66.10 -28.42 5.61
C ILE A 367 67.25 -29.02 4.80
N GLU A 368 68.26 -28.21 4.47
CA GLU A 368 69.56 -28.72 4.03
C GLU A 368 70.28 -29.38 5.23
N PRO A 369 70.77 -30.62 5.11
CA PRO A 369 71.56 -31.24 6.16
C PRO A 369 72.96 -30.63 6.14
N GLY A 370 73.26 -29.69 7.05
CA GLY A 370 74.64 -29.30 7.30
C GLY A 370 74.94 -27.86 7.72
N LYS A 371 73.96 -26.96 7.91
CA LYS A 371 74.25 -25.59 8.35
C LYS A 371 73.66 -25.27 9.72
N LYS A 372 74.53 -24.79 10.60
CA LYS A 372 74.27 -24.42 11.99
C LYS A 372 73.21 -23.32 12.06
N ASN A 373 72.32 -23.49 13.03
CA ASN A 373 71.21 -22.64 13.46
C ASN A 373 71.43 -21.12 13.27
N CYS A 374 70.48 -20.47 12.61
CA CYS A 374 70.05 -19.12 12.99
C CYS A 374 68.62 -19.21 13.52
N MET A 375 68.53 -19.24 14.84
CA MET A 375 67.30 -19.17 15.61
C MET A 375 66.80 -17.72 15.52
N PHE A 376 65.84 -17.45 14.64
CA PHE A 376 65.13 -16.18 14.63
C PHE A 376 64.06 -16.24 15.71
N TRP A 377 64.29 -15.49 16.78
CA TRP A 377 63.31 -15.17 17.80
C TRP A 377 62.24 -14.25 17.20
N VAL A 378 60.98 -14.65 17.27
CA VAL A 378 59.86 -13.72 17.18
C VAL A 378 59.56 -13.33 18.62
N GLU A 379 59.94 -12.12 19.02
CA GLU A 379 59.48 -11.53 20.28
C GLU A 379 57.99 -11.24 20.14
N ASP A 380 57.19 -11.99 20.89
CA ASP A 380 55.76 -11.77 21.08
C ASP A 380 55.64 -10.77 22.26
N GLU A 381 55.42 -9.49 21.94
CA GLU A 381 54.96 -8.49 22.91
C GLU A 381 53.49 -8.80 23.25
N ASP A 382 53.26 -9.74 24.18
CA ASP A 382 52.16 -9.70 25.16
C ASP A 382 52.07 -11.03 25.94
N SER A 383 52.96 -11.23 26.91
CA SER A 383 52.65 -12.08 28.06
C SER A 383 53.31 -11.54 29.34
N VAL A 384 52.53 -10.78 30.10
CA VAL A 384 52.84 -10.37 31.46
C VAL A 384 52.74 -11.61 32.39
N ILE A 385 53.64 -11.69 33.37
CA ILE A 385 53.53 -12.38 34.68
C ILE A 385 54.31 -13.72 34.88
N ARG A 386 55.49 -13.54 35.50
CA ARG A 386 56.09 -14.26 36.68
C ARG A 386 56.94 -15.55 36.54
N LYS A 387 58.04 -15.46 37.31
CA LYS A 387 58.94 -16.49 37.92
C LYS A 387 59.99 -17.06 36.95
N GLY A 388 61.29 -17.06 37.20
CA GLY A 388 62.12 -16.85 38.39
C GLY A 388 63.32 -17.82 38.31
N LEU A 389 64.49 -17.45 38.87
CA LEU A 389 65.72 -18.27 39.08
C LEU A 389 66.48 -18.67 37.80
N ILE A 390 67.79 -18.48 37.61
CA ILE A 390 68.98 -18.08 38.40
C ILE A 390 69.79 -17.10 37.53
#